data_AF-A0AAD2FDF3-F1
#
_entry.id   AF-A0AAD2FDF3-F1
#
_cell.length_a   1.000
_cell.length_b   1.000
_cell.length_c   1.000
_cell.angle_alpha   90.00
_cell.angle_beta   90.00
_cell.angle_gamma   90.00
#
_symmetry.space_group_name_H-M   'P 1'
#
loop_
_entity.id
_entity.type
_entity.pdbx_description
1 polymer ?
#
loop_
_entity_poly.entity_id
_entity_poly.type
_entity_poly.pdbx_seq_one_letter_code
_entity_poly.pdbx_strand_id
1 'polypeptide(L)'
;MATCGAMLGPFLDAYHSAFGVLEYNHPIKKVLWGSSEEFAALTTAWWVPELFALAAFLIGWLYILLDNILLEQKTRPLLNDTLIGISLFSFQYWLSGILFYSEVSRDYILTLMSLLAIGGFWALDGTIAGFLTSSATAIGGPAIEVGLLWLSSQGWDSGYHYNDTGETGYLPLWACAVYFLGGPANGNLARWFWNRLTDEEVRKKVERCPACNDTRCVLCPNCDGVGAYEAMGGISVDCTSCNGRGFVICRACFDQYDEDPYDIEAIREVVSRMPD
;
A
#
# COMPACT_ATOMS: atom_id res chain seq x y z
N MET A 1 -7.74 1.20 4.35
CA MET A 1 -6.79 1.87 5.27
C MET A 1 -7.30 1.88 6.70
N ALA A 2 -8.34 2.66 7.06
CA ALA A 2 -8.82 2.78 8.44
C ALA A 2 -9.09 1.42 9.13
N THR A 3 -9.80 0.51 8.46
CA THR A 3 -10.06 -0.84 8.98
C THR A 3 -8.77 -1.63 9.25
N CYS A 4 -7.77 -1.52 8.37
CA CYS A 4 -6.48 -2.21 8.55
C CYS A 4 -5.76 -1.69 9.80
N GLY A 5 -5.74 -0.36 10.00
CA GLY A 5 -5.18 0.26 11.20
C GLY A 5 -5.93 -0.15 12.46
N ALA A 6 -7.26 -0.05 12.46
CA ALA A 6 -8.13 -0.43 13.58
C ALA A 6 -7.95 -1.89 14.01
N MET A 7 -7.72 -2.78 13.04
CA MET A 7 -7.52 -4.19 13.31
C MET A 7 -6.10 -4.49 13.78
N LEU A 8 -5.06 -4.05 13.06
CA LEU A 8 -3.68 -4.42 13.34
C LEU A 8 -3.08 -3.67 14.54
N GLY A 9 -3.38 -2.37 14.67
CA GLY A 9 -2.81 -1.49 15.69
C GLY A 9 -2.94 -2.02 17.12
N PRO A 10 -4.15 -2.40 17.57
CA PRO A 10 -4.34 -2.96 18.91
C PRO A 10 -3.54 -4.24 19.20
N PHE A 11 -3.27 -5.09 18.20
CA PHE A 11 -2.42 -6.27 18.40
C PHE A 11 -0.95 -5.90 18.54
N LEU A 12 -0.48 -4.90 17.79
CA LEU A 12 0.90 -4.41 17.92
C LEU A 12 1.12 -3.77 19.29
N ASP A 13 0.19 -2.91 19.70
CA ASP A 13 0.18 -2.27 21.00
C ASP A 13 0.08 -3.27 22.16
N ALA A 14 -0.68 -4.37 21.97
CA ALA A 14 -0.74 -5.46 22.94
C ALA A 14 0.63 -6.12 23.18
N TYR A 15 1.56 -6.12 22.21
CA TYR A 15 2.93 -6.59 22.48
C TYR A 15 3.65 -5.71 23.48
N HIS A 16 3.55 -4.38 23.35
CA HIS A 16 4.16 -3.44 24.28
C HIS A 16 3.55 -3.55 25.67
N SER A 17 2.24 -3.75 25.77
CA SER A 17 1.58 -4.07 27.04
C SER A 17 2.08 -5.39 27.64
N ALA A 18 2.19 -6.46 26.83
CA ALA A 18 2.61 -7.78 27.29
C ALA A 18 4.07 -7.82 27.76
N PHE A 19 4.93 -7.00 27.17
CA PHE A 19 6.33 -6.88 27.53
C PHE A 19 6.61 -5.78 28.57
N GLY A 20 5.56 -5.16 29.12
CA GLY A 20 5.68 -4.14 30.16
C GLY A 20 6.30 -2.83 29.69
N VAL A 21 6.28 -2.53 28.39
CA VAL A 21 6.72 -1.23 27.86
C VAL A 21 5.76 -0.13 28.33
N LEU A 22 4.46 -0.40 28.26
CA LEU A 22 3.40 0.50 28.66
C LEU A 22 2.27 -0.24 29.36
N GLU A 23 1.47 0.50 30.15
CA GLU A 23 0.32 -0.03 30.86
C GLU A 23 -0.87 0.92 30.79
N TYR A 24 -2.04 0.37 30.47
CA TYR A 24 -3.31 1.09 30.52
C TYR A 24 -3.86 1.13 31.93
N ASN A 25 -4.46 2.25 32.33
CA ASN A 25 -5.12 2.38 33.64
C ASN A 25 -6.34 1.46 33.76
N HIS A 26 -7.10 1.31 32.67
CA HIS A 26 -8.28 0.44 32.56
C HIS A 26 -8.21 -0.40 31.28
N PRO A 27 -7.39 -1.46 31.25
CA PRO A 27 -7.17 -2.25 30.06
C PRO A 27 -8.39 -3.11 29.71
N ILE A 28 -8.73 -3.14 28.43
CA ILE A 28 -9.56 -4.19 27.83
C ILE A 28 -8.64 -5.36 27.53
N LYS A 29 -8.75 -6.44 28.32
CA LYS A 29 -8.00 -7.69 28.11
C LYS A 29 -8.90 -8.75 27.47
N LYS A 30 -8.42 -9.40 26.41
CA LYS A 30 -9.08 -10.55 25.77
C LYS A 30 -8.09 -11.69 25.56
N VAL A 31 -8.43 -12.87 26.07
CA VAL A 31 -7.71 -14.12 25.80
C VAL A 31 -8.26 -14.70 24.50
N LEU A 32 -7.61 -14.36 23.38
CA LEU A 32 -7.99 -14.86 22.05
C LEU A 32 -7.39 -16.24 21.77
N TRP A 33 -6.27 -16.57 22.42
CA TRP A 33 -5.62 -17.88 22.40
C TRP A 33 -4.97 -18.15 23.76
N GLY A 34 -4.93 -19.43 24.17
CA GLY A 34 -4.43 -19.83 25.49
C GLY A 34 -5.50 -19.91 26.58
N SER A 35 -5.08 -20.17 27.83
CA SER A 35 -5.97 -20.48 28.95
C SER A 35 -5.82 -19.56 30.17
N SER A 36 -4.90 -18.60 30.18
CA SER A 36 -4.71 -17.68 31.32
C SER A 36 -4.87 -16.21 30.93
N GLU A 37 -5.47 -15.44 31.83
CA GLU A 37 -5.59 -13.98 31.71
C GLU A 37 -4.25 -13.25 31.91
N GLU A 38 -3.25 -13.93 32.48
CA GLU A 38 -1.88 -13.42 32.65
C GLU A 38 -1.21 -13.10 31.30
N PHE A 39 -1.54 -13.86 30.24
CA PHE A 39 -1.02 -13.66 28.89
C PHE A 39 -2.15 -13.35 27.92
N ALA A 40 -2.94 -12.32 28.24
CA ALA A 40 -4.01 -11.86 27.36
C ALA A 40 -3.45 -11.52 25.97
N ALA A 41 -3.94 -12.24 24.97
CA ALA A 41 -3.58 -12.05 23.55
C ALA A 41 -3.82 -10.62 23.02
N LEU A 42 -4.76 -9.91 23.64
CA LEU A 42 -5.06 -8.52 23.35
C LEU A 42 -5.19 -7.75 24.67
N THR A 43 -4.38 -6.72 24.82
CA THR A 43 -4.47 -5.71 25.88
C THR A 43 -4.49 -4.35 25.21
N THR A 44 -5.57 -3.59 25.37
CA THR A 44 -5.77 -2.31 24.67
C THR A 44 -6.77 -1.43 25.43
N ALA A 45 -7.07 -0.22 24.93
CA ALA A 45 -8.16 0.63 25.42
C ALA A 45 -9.19 0.91 24.32
N TRP A 46 -10.39 1.36 24.70
CA TRP A 46 -11.51 1.50 23.76
C TRP A 46 -11.27 2.51 22.64
N TRP A 47 -10.36 3.47 22.82
CA TRP A 47 -10.03 4.54 21.86
C TRP A 47 -8.84 4.20 20.95
N VAL A 48 -8.10 3.15 21.28
CA VAL A 48 -6.87 2.76 20.58
C VAL A 48 -7.17 2.34 19.14
N PRO A 49 -8.17 1.47 18.85
CA PRO A 49 -8.51 1.12 17.48
C PRO A 49 -8.85 2.34 16.61
N GLU A 50 -9.59 3.32 17.15
CA GLU A 50 -9.99 4.55 16.44
C GLU A 50 -8.79 5.43 16.14
N LEU A 51 -7.86 5.56 17.09
CA LEU A 51 -6.63 6.32 16.89
C LEU A 51 -5.75 5.69 15.80
N PHE A 52 -5.57 4.36 15.83
CA PHE A 52 -4.84 3.64 14.77
C PHE A 52 -5.57 3.69 13.41
N ALA A 53 -6.91 3.65 13.40
CA ALA A 53 -7.71 3.79 12.19
C ALA A 53 -7.48 5.16 11.53
N LEU A 54 -7.54 6.22 12.35
CA LEU A 54 -7.31 7.59 11.91
C LEU A 54 -5.87 7.75 11.41
N ALA A 55 -4.88 7.26 12.16
CA ALA A 55 -3.48 7.32 11.77
C ALA A 55 -3.24 6.61 10.43
N ALA A 56 -3.70 5.36 10.27
CA ALA A 56 -3.54 4.61 9.02
C ALA A 56 -4.21 5.31 7.83
N PHE A 57 -5.37 5.94 8.05
CA PHE A 57 -6.05 6.74 7.03
C PHE A 57 -5.24 7.99 6.65
N LEU A 58 -4.83 8.80 7.63
CA LEU A 58 -4.09 10.04 7.39
C LEU A 58 -2.73 9.78 6.74
N ILE A 59 -1.98 8.79 7.23
CA ILE A 59 -0.68 8.40 6.67
C ILE A 59 -0.85 7.92 5.24
N GLY A 60 -1.79 6.99 5.01
CA GLY A 60 -2.04 6.48 3.67
C GLY A 60 -2.47 7.57 2.69
N TRP A 61 -3.31 8.51 3.12
CA TRP A 61 -3.77 9.60 2.27
C TRP A 61 -2.68 10.63 1.99
N LEU A 62 -1.84 10.94 2.99
CA LEU A 62 -0.70 11.84 2.82
C LEU A 62 0.29 11.30 1.78
N TYR A 63 0.54 9.99 1.79
CA TYR A 63 1.32 9.31 0.76
C TYR A 63 0.74 9.54 -0.64
N ILE A 64 -0.55 9.24 -0.84
CA ILE A 64 -1.19 9.42 -2.15
C ILE A 64 -1.16 10.89 -2.58
N LEU A 65 -1.40 11.83 -1.66
CA LEU A 65 -1.35 13.26 -1.96
C LEU A 65 0.05 13.70 -2.41
N LEU A 66 1.09 13.31 -1.66
CA LEU A 66 2.47 13.67 -1.96
C LEU A 66 2.97 13.01 -3.25
N ASP A 67 2.62 11.75 -3.52
CA ASP A 67 2.95 11.08 -4.78
C ASP A 67 2.41 11.88 -5.98
N ASN A 68 1.18 12.40 -5.87
CA ASN A 68 0.55 13.20 -6.92
C ASN A 68 1.15 14.62 -7.03
N ILE A 69 1.53 15.25 -5.92
CA ILE A 69 2.11 16.60 -5.92
C ILE A 69 3.56 16.60 -6.43
N LEU A 70 4.36 15.63 -5.99
CA LEU A 70 5.78 15.53 -6.32
C LEU A 70 6.01 14.90 -7.71
N LEU A 71 4.94 14.44 -8.38
CA LEU A 71 4.98 13.75 -9.67
C LEU A 71 5.97 12.56 -9.65
N GLU A 72 6.15 11.93 -8.49
CA GLU A 72 6.97 10.74 -8.40
C GLU A 72 6.31 9.65 -9.25
N GLN A 73 7.11 8.91 -10.03
CA GLN A 73 6.60 7.77 -10.76
C GLN A 73 5.87 6.88 -9.75
N LYS A 74 4.56 6.70 -9.94
CA LYS A 74 3.70 5.94 -9.05
C LYS A 74 4.39 4.62 -8.73
N THR A 75 4.95 4.50 -7.53
CA THR A 75 5.45 3.22 -7.05
C THR A 75 4.22 2.33 -7.00
N ARG A 76 4.28 1.24 -7.76
CA ARG A 76 3.23 0.22 -7.81
C ARG A 76 3.69 -0.95 -6.97
N PRO A 77 3.64 -0.85 -5.63
CA PRO A 77 4.09 -1.95 -4.79
C PRO A 77 3.28 -3.19 -5.12
N LEU A 78 3.97 -4.33 -5.24
CA LEU A 78 3.30 -5.60 -5.36
C LEU A 78 2.70 -5.98 -4.01
N LEU A 79 1.69 -6.85 -4.01
CA LEU A 79 1.09 -7.33 -2.77
C LEU A 79 2.14 -7.93 -1.83
N ASN A 80 3.12 -8.64 -2.39
CA ASN A 80 4.21 -9.24 -1.61
C ASN A 80 5.04 -8.17 -0.90
N ASP A 81 5.40 -7.09 -1.58
CA ASP A 81 6.19 -5.99 -1.00
C ASP A 81 5.42 -5.30 0.13
N THR A 82 4.10 -5.10 -0.07
CA THR A 82 3.20 -4.56 0.96
C THR A 82 3.15 -5.47 2.18
N LEU A 83 3.00 -6.78 2.00
CA LEU A 83 2.95 -7.75 3.10
C LEU A 83 4.29 -7.86 3.82
N ILE A 84 5.41 -7.80 3.10
CA ILE A 84 6.76 -7.74 3.69
C ILE A 84 6.90 -6.47 4.54
N GLY A 85 6.44 -5.32 4.03
CA GLY A 85 6.48 -4.06 4.78
C GLY A 85 5.67 -4.10 6.08
N ILE A 86 4.44 -4.62 6.03
CA ILE A 86 3.60 -4.81 7.22
C ILE A 86 4.28 -5.78 8.21
N SER A 87 4.86 -6.86 7.70
CA SER A 87 5.54 -7.86 8.52
C SER A 87 6.78 -7.30 9.20
N LEU A 88 7.60 -6.53 8.47
CA LEU A 88 8.81 -5.90 8.99
C LEU A 88 8.48 -4.86 10.06
N PHE A 89 7.46 -4.02 9.83
CA PHE A 89 6.98 -3.07 10.83
C PHE A 89 6.45 -3.78 12.08
N SER A 90 5.63 -4.82 11.91
CA SER A 90 5.09 -5.62 13.03
C SER A 90 6.22 -6.30 13.80
N PHE A 91 7.23 -6.83 13.10
CA PHE A 91 8.42 -7.42 13.71
C PHE A 91 9.22 -6.38 14.50
N GLN A 92 9.43 -5.17 13.96
CA GLN A 92 10.12 -4.11 14.69
C GLN A 92 9.36 -3.73 15.98
N TYR A 93 8.02 -3.63 15.89
CA TYR A 93 7.17 -3.34 17.04
C TYR A 93 7.32 -4.41 18.13
N TRP A 94 7.19 -5.69 17.76
CA TRP A 94 7.40 -6.82 18.66
C TRP A 94 8.83 -6.86 19.24
N LEU A 95 9.84 -6.67 18.38
CA LEU A 95 11.25 -6.74 18.73
C LEU A 95 11.63 -5.65 19.74
N SER A 96 11.08 -4.44 19.61
CA SER A 96 11.31 -3.38 20.60
C SER A 96 10.79 -3.75 21.98
N GLY A 97 9.62 -4.39 22.06
CA GLY A 97 9.05 -4.87 23.32
C GLY A 97 9.86 -5.98 23.96
N ILE A 98 10.25 -7.01 23.22
CA ILE A 98 11.04 -8.12 23.78
C ILE A 98 12.44 -7.68 24.23
N LEU A 99 13.08 -6.74 23.52
CA LEU A 99 14.36 -6.18 23.94
C LEU A 99 14.23 -5.37 25.23
N PHE A 100 13.16 -4.58 25.35
CA PHE A 100 12.84 -3.86 26.58
C PHE A 100 12.62 -4.82 27.76
N TYR A 101 11.78 -5.85 27.57
CA TYR A 101 11.54 -6.90 28.58
C TYR A 101 12.82 -7.64 28.99
N SER A 102 13.77 -7.78 28.07
CA SER A 102 15.07 -8.42 28.32
C SER A 102 16.10 -7.47 28.95
N GLU A 103 15.68 -6.29 29.41
CA GLU A 103 16.52 -5.27 30.05
C GLU A 103 17.71 -4.82 29.19
N VAL A 104 17.57 -4.86 27.86
CA VAL A 104 18.59 -4.38 26.94
C VAL A 104 18.71 -2.86 27.05
N SER A 105 19.93 -2.33 26.99
CA SER A 105 20.17 -0.89 27.13
C SER A 105 19.44 -0.08 26.06
N ARG A 106 18.89 1.07 26.46
CA ARG A 106 18.09 1.94 25.57
C ARG A 106 18.86 2.39 24.35
N ASP A 107 20.14 2.74 24.51
CA ASP A 107 21.01 3.13 23.40
C ASP A 107 21.11 2.04 22.33
N TYR A 108 21.15 0.78 22.75
CA TYR A 108 21.20 -0.36 21.85
C TYR A 108 19.85 -0.56 21.13
N ILE A 109 18.73 -0.47 21.87
CA ILE A 109 17.39 -0.55 21.29
C ILE A 109 17.20 0.58 20.25
N LEU A 110 17.53 1.83 20.60
CA LEU A 110 17.46 2.97 19.70
C LEU A 110 18.30 2.77 18.45
N THR A 111 19.55 2.34 18.60
CA THR A 111 20.45 2.09 17.46
C THR A 111 19.86 1.01 16.54
N LEU A 112 19.43 -0.11 17.10
CA LEU A 112 18.89 -1.21 16.32
C LEU A 112 17.57 -0.84 15.62
N MET A 113 16.64 -0.20 16.34
CA MET A 113 15.37 0.27 15.76
C MET A 113 15.63 1.29 14.64
N SER A 114 16.60 2.19 14.80
CA SER A 114 16.96 3.17 13.77
C SER A 114 17.55 2.50 12.53
N LEU A 115 18.45 1.52 12.71
CA LEU A 115 19.02 0.76 11.59
C LEU A 115 17.95 -0.04 10.84
N LEU A 116 17.02 -0.68 11.55
CA LEU A 116 15.88 -1.38 10.95
C LEU A 116 14.95 -0.43 10.21
N ALA A 117 14.65 0.75 10.78
CA ALA A 117 13.79 1.74 10.15
C ALA A 117 14.42 2.31 8.86
N ILE A 118 15.72 2.64 8.89
CA ILE A 118 16.46 3.10 7.71
C ILE A 118 16.50 2.01 6.66
N GLY A 119 16.95 0.80 7.03
CA GLY A 119 17.05 -0.33 6.09
C GLY A 119 15.70 -0.70 5.48
N GLY A 120 14.65 -0.73 6.29
CA GLY A 120 13.27 -0.98 5.84
C GLY A 120 12.76 0.11 4.91
N PHE A 121 13.02 1.38 5.21
CA PHE A 121 12.63 2.49 4.33
C PHE A 121 13.28 2.40 2.95
N TRP A 122 14.58 2.16 2.89
CA TRP A 122 15.31 2.02 1.61
C TRP A 122 14.87 0.79 0.83
N ALA A 123 14.59 -0.33 1.52
CA ALA A 123 14.19 -1.57 0.87
C ALA A 123 12.75 -1.54 0.33
N LEU A 124 11.84 -0.81 1.00
CA LEU A 124 10.40 -0.87 0.72
C LEU A 124 9.88 0.33 -0.07
N ASP A 125 10.51 1.50 0.03
CA ASP A 125 9.93 2.74 -0.48
C ASP A 125 10.99 3.62 -1.15
N GLY A 126 11.93 4.18 -0.39
CA GLY A 126 13.03 5.01 -0.92
C GLY A 126 12.60 6.30 -1.64
N THR A 127 11.32 6.67 -1.62
CA THR A 127 10.79 7.87 -2.29
C THR A 127 10.83 9.12 -1.41
N ILE A 128 10.78 10.32 -2.00
CA ILE A 128 10.73 11.58 -1.24
C ILE A 128 9.38 11.71 -0.54
N ALA A 129 8.27 11.38 -1.22
CA ALA A 129 6.94 11.34 -0.58
C ALA A 129 6.94 10.42 0.64
N GLY A 130 7.60 9.27 0.51
CA GLY A 130 7.78 8.33 1.59
C GLY A 130 8.60 8.87 2.74
N PHE A 131 9.74 9.49 2.46
CA PHE A 131 10.60 10.08 3.48
C PHE A 131 9.89 11.17 4.28
N LEU A 132 9.19 12.08 3.59
CA LEU A 132 8.44 13.17 4.21
C LEU A 132 7.32 12.63 5.11
N THR A 133 6.55 11.66 4.61
CA THR A 133 5.46 11.07 5.39
C THR A 133 5.99 10.29 6.60
N SER A 134 7.05 9.49 6.42
CA SER A 134 7.70 8.73 7.50
C SER A 134 8.31 9.63 8.56
N SER A 135 8.86 10.77 8.16
CA SER A 135 9.36 11.78 9.10
C SER A 135 8.21 12.44 9.87
N ALA A 136 7.10 12.75 9.18
CA ALA A 136 5.91 13.28 9.82
C ALA A 136 5.31 12.30 10.83
N THR A 137 5.32 10.99 10.56
CA THR A 137 4.87 9.97 11.53
C THR A 137 5.83 9.81 12.69
N ALA A 138 7.14 9.81 12.44
CA ALA A 138 8.18 9.70 13.46
C ALA A 138 8.16 10.84 14.49
N ILE A 139 7.64 12.01 14.11
CA ILE A 139 7.49 13.16 15.00
C ILE A 139 6.04 13.26 15.53
N GLY A 140 5.06 13.15 14.63
CA GLY A 140 3.65 13.33 14.94
C GLY A 140 3.09 12.27 15.87
N GLY A 141 3.49 11.00 15.69
CA GLY A 141 3.09 9.90 16.58
C GLY A 141 3.51 10.17 18.03
N PRO A 142 4.82 10.32 18.30
CA PRO A 142 5.31 10.66 19.64
C PRO A 142 4.72 11.96 20.21
N ALA A 143 4.49 12.99 19.39
CA ALA A 143 3.85 14.23 19.85
C ALA A 143 2.40 14.01 20.32
N ILE A 144 1.63 13.17 19.61
CA ILE A 144 0.28 12.78 20.03
C ILE A 144 0.34 11.97 21.33
N GLU A 145 1.29 11.04 21.44
CA GLU A 145 1.50 10.26 22.67
C GLU A 145 1.83 11.14 23.88
N VAL A 146 2.73 12.12 23.73
CA VAL A 146 3.02 13.10 24.81
C VAL A 146 1.73 13.81 25.24
N GLY A 147 0.85 14.17 24.30
CA GLY A 147 -0.46 14.74 24.60
C GLY A 147 -1.37 13.79 25.38
N LEU A 148 -1.42 12.51 25.00
CA LEU A 148 -2.21 11.47 25.68
C LEU A 148 -1.67 11.17 27.08
N LEU A 149 -0.35 11.11 27.25
CA LEU A 149 0.31 10.94 28.54
C LEU A 149 0.06 12.15 29.45
N TRP A 150 0.12 13.37 28.88
CA TRP A 150 -0.24 14.58 29.62
C TRP A 150 -1.70 14.54 30.07
N LEU A 151 -2.66 14.19 29.21
CA LEU A 151 -4.06 14.03 29.58
C LEU A 151 -4.25 12.95 30.67
N SER A 152 -3.53 11.83 30.56
CA SER A 152 -3.52 10.77 31.56
C SER A 152 -3.03 11.28 32.92
N SER A 153 -2.00 12.13 32.94
CA SER A 153 -1.49 12.76 34.18
C SER A 153 -2.50 13.72 34.83
N GLN A 154 -3.46 14.24 34.08
CA GLN A 154 -4.53 15.11 34.58
C GLN A 154 -5.76 14.32 35.09
N GLY A 155 -5.67 12.99 35.18
CA GLY A 155 -6.76 12.14 35.70
C GLY A 155 -7.71 11.63 34.62
N TRP A 156 -7.25 11.48 33.38
CA TRP A 156 -8.03 10.73 32.38
C TRP A 156 -8.01 9.23 32.71
N ASP A 157 -9.13 8.72 33.21
CA ASP A 157 -9.26 7.34 33.70
C ASP A 157 -8.93 6.27 32.64
N SER A 158 -9.19 6.52 31.36
CA SER A 158 -8.87 5.59 30.27
C SER A 158 -7.46 5.78 29.68
N GLY A 159 -6.59 6.52 30.39
CA GLY A 159 -5.22 6.79 29.99
C GLY A 159 -4.29 5.58 30.05
N TYR A 160 -3.03 5.83 29.73
CA TYR A 160 -1.94 4.86 29.85
C TYR A 160 -0.66 5.57 30.30
N HIS A 161 0.34 4.79 30.69
CA HIS A 161 1.66 5.29 31.03
C HIS A 161 2.75 4.34 30.55
N TYR A 162 3.94 4.86 30.30
CA TYR A 162 5.13 4.05 30.08
C TYR A 162 5.74 3.67 31.43
N ASN A 163 6.17 2.41 31.56
CA ASN A 163 6.95 1.97 32.72
C ASN A 163 8.36 2.57 32.70
N ASP A 164 8.81 2.96 31.51
CA ASP A 164 10.05 3.69 31.30
C ASP A 164 9.84 4.88 30.36
N THR A 165 9.89 6.08 30.92
CA THR A 165 9.70 7.34 30.18
C THR A 165 10.89 7.71 29.29
N GLY A 166 12.00 6.98 29.36
CA GLY A 166 13.16 7.15 28.49
C GLY A 166 13.83 8.53 28.58
N GLU A 167 14.47 8.92 27.48
CA GLU A 167 15.25 10.16 27.34
C GLU A 167 14.36 11.40 27.21
N THR A 168 13.12 11.25 26.77
CA THR A 168 12.20 12.37 26.53
C THR A 168 11.47 12.81 27.81
N GLY A 169 11.51 11.99 28.87
CA GLY A 169 10.72 12.18 30.08
C GLY A 169 9.25 11.79 29.95
N TYR A 170 8.81 11.30 28.79
CA TYR A 170 7.45 10.81 28.55
C TYR A 170 7.43 9.41 27.93
N LEU A 171 8.22 9.19 26.89
CA LEU A 171 8.31 7.94 26.13
C LEU A 171 9.75 7.69 25.63
N PRO A 172 10.14 6.43 25.39
CA PRO A 172 11.50 6.13 24.95
C PRO A 172 11.78 6.57 23.51
N LEU A 173 12.96 7.14 23.26
CA LEU A 173 13.26 7.79 21.98
C LEU A 173 13.25 6.82 20.78
N TRP A 174 13.46 5.53 21.02
CA TRP A 174 13.39 4.50 19.98
C TRP A 174 12.00 4.36 19.35
N ALA A 175 10.93 4.83 20.01
CA ALA A 175 9.58 4.86 19.46
C ALA A 175 9.53 5.68 18.16
N CYS A 176 10.29 6.76 18.05
CA CYS A 176 10.38 7.57 16.83
C CYS A 176 10.79 6.73 15.62
N ALA A 177 11.75 5.80 15.79
CA ALA A 177 12.20 4.91 14.72
C ALA A 177 11.14 3.86 14.36
N VAL A 178 10.37 3.37 15.33
CA VAL A 178 9.23 2.46 15.08
C VAL A 178 8.15 3.21 14.28
N TYR A 179 7.79 4.43 14.67
CA TYR A 179 6.85 5.27 13.92
C TYR A 179 7.34 5.63 12.52
N PHE A 180 8.64 5.82 12.33
CA PHE A 180 9.21 6.07 11.02
C PHE A 180 8.95 4.89 10.07
N LEU A 181 9.23 3.65 10.50
CA LEU A 181 8.99 2.47 9.65
C LEU A 181 7.49 2.16 9.47
N GLY A 182 6.63 2.64 10.37
CA GLY A 182 5.19 2.63 10.17
C GLY A 182 4.75 3.41 8.92
N GLY A 183 5.52 4.41 8.49
CA GLY A 183 5.31 5.18 7.27
C GLY A 183 5.26 4.30 6.02
N PRO A 184 6.35 3.64 5.61
CA PRO A 184 6.40 2.82 4.41
C PRO A 184 5.40 1.66 4.42
N ALA A 185 5.17 1.03 5.57
CA ALA A 185 4.17 -0.03 5.70
C ALA A 185 2.75 0.45 5.36
N ASN A 186 2.33 1.59 5.92
CA ASN A 186 1.02 2.18 5.63
C ASN A 186 0.96 2.79 4.22
N GLY A 187 2.02 3.48 3.80
CA GLY A 187 2.12 4.12 2.49
C GLY A 187 2.03 3.14 1.34
N ASN A 188 2.79 2.05 1.40
CA ASN A 188 2.74 1.01 0.36
C ASN A 188 1.41 0.26 0.35
N LEU A 189 0.77 0.06 1.49
CA LEU A 189 -0.59 -0.49 1.54
C LEU A 189 -1.60 0.47 0.89
N ALA A 190 -1.50 1.77 1.15
CA ALA A 190 -2.35 2.78 0.54
C ALA A 190 -2.15 2.85 -0.98
N ARG A 191 -0.90 2.89 -1.44
CA ARG A 191 -0.55 2.84 -2.87
C ARG A 191 -1.09 1.58 -3.54
N TRP A 192 -0.97 0.41 -2.90
CA TRP A 192 -1.52 -0.83 -3.44
C TRP A 192 -3.05 -0.76 -3.61
N PHE A 193 -3.79 -0.30 -2.60
CA PHE A 193 -5.23 -0.09 -2.70
C PHE A 193 -5.58 0.92 -3.80
N TRP A 194 -4.89 2.06 -3.81
CA TRP A 194 -5.12 3.13 -4.77
C TRP A 194 -4.95 2.64 -6.20
N ASN A 195 -3.85 1.97 -6.50
CA ASN A 195 -3.56 1.43 -7.83
C ASN A 195 -4.64 0.42 -8.27
N ARG A 196 -5.10 -0.45 -7.36
CA ARG A 196 -6.17 -1.41 -7.66
C ARG A 196 -7.50 -0.75 -7.96
N LEU A 197 -7.88 0.27 -7.19
CA LEU A 197 -9.11 1.02 -7.44
C LEU A 197 -9.04 1.79 -8.76
N THR A 198 -7.91 2.43 -9.06
CA THR A 198 -7.74 3.15 -10.33
C THR A 198 -7.72 2.22 -11.53
N ASP A 199 -7.09 1.04 -11.44
CA ASP A 199 -7.07 0.06 -12.52
C ASP A 199 -8.48 -0.50 -12.79
N GLU A 200 -9.29 -0.71 -11.75
CA GLU A 200 -10.69 -1.10 -11.91
C GLU A 200 -11.55 -0.01 -12.56
N GLU A 201 -11.35 1.25 -12.17
CA GLU A 201 -12.07 2.37 -12.80
C GLU A 201 -11.71 2.52 -14.28
N VAL A 202 -10.44 2.38 -14.63
CA VAL A 202 -10.01 2.36 -16.04
C VAL A 202 -10.67 1.20 -16.78
N ARG A 203 -10.65 -0.02 -16.22
CA ARG A 203 -11.31 -1.18 -16.83
C ARG A 203 -12.83 -1.01 -16.98
N LYS A 204 -13.50 -0.37 -16.02
CA LYS A 204 -14.96 -0.11 -16.08
C LYS A 204 -15.32 0.99 -17.08
N LYS A 205 -14.43 1.96 -17.30
CA LYS A 205 -14.64 3.05 -18.28
C LYS A 205 -14.40 2.63 -19.71
N VAL A 206 -13.67 1.54 -19.96
CA VAL A 206 -13.65 0.90 -21.28
C VAL A 206 -14.99 0.16 -21.45
N GLU A 207 -16.05 0.91 -21.78
CA GLU A 207 -17.24 0.31 -22.39
C GLU A 207 -16.77 -0.46 -23.63
N ARG A 208 -17.28 -1.69 -23.80
CA ARG A 208 -16.88 -2.55 -24.91
C ARG A 208 -16.91 -1.73 -26.20
N CYS A 209 -15.83 -1.76 -26.97
CA CYS A 209 -15.72 -0.96 -28.17
C CYS A 209 -16.97 -1.17 -29.03
N PRO A 210 -17.81 -0.14 -29.30
CA PRO A 210 -19.07 -0.35 -30.00
C PRO A 210 -18.86 -0.82 -31.45
N ALA A 211 -17.67 -0.60 -32.01
CA ALA A 211 -17.33 -1.01 -33.36
C ALA A 211 -16.91 -2.48 -33.48
N CYS A 212 -16.20 -3.03 -32.48
CA CYS A 212 -15.68 -4.40 -32.54
C CYS A 212 -16.09 -5.30 -31.38
N ASN A 213 -16.85 -4.80 -30.40
CA ASN A 213 -17.23 -5.50 -29.17
C ASN A 213 -16.01 -6.16 -28.49
N ASP A 214 -14.92 -5.40 -28.36
CA ASP A 214 -13.62 -5.81 -27.80
C ASP A 214 -12.89 -6.97 -28.49
N THR A 215 -13.31 -7.42 -29.67
CA THR A 215 -12.48 -8.36 -30.46
C THR A 215 -11.18 -7.73 -30.96
N ARG A 216 -11.08 -6.39 -30.89
CA ARG A 216 -10.01 -5.54 -31.46
C ARG A 216 -9.86 -5.66 -32.98
N CYS A 217 -10.75 -6.40 -33.64
CA CYS A 217 -10.75 -6.61 -35.08
C CYS A 217 -12.10 -6.21 -35.67
N VAL A 218 -12.06 -5.54 -36.82
CA VAL A 218 -13.23 -5.29 -37.66
C VAL A 218 -12.97 -5.87 -39.05
N LEU A 219 -14.03 -6.14 -39.80
CA LEU A 219 -13.90 -6.57 -41.19
C LEU A 219 -13.10 -5.52 -41.96
N CYS A 220 -12.20 -5.99 -42.83
CA CYS A 220 -11.40 -5.11 -43.66
C CYS A 220 -12.35 -4.35 -44.61
N PRO A 221 -12.42 -3.01 -44.54
CA PRO A 221 -13.37 -2.23 -45.33
C PRO A 221 -13.02 -2.20 -46.83
N ASN A 222 -11.82 -2.65 -47.19
CA ASN A 222 -11.42 -2.74 -48.57
C ASN A 222 -12.04 -4.01 -49.19
N CYS A 223 -11.98 -5.18 -48.51
CA CYS A 223 -12.41 -6.50 -49.03
C CYS A 223 -13.66 -7.08 -48.36
N ASP A 224 -14.39 -6.27 -47.59
CA ASP A 224 -15.62 -6.66 -46.88
C ASP A 224 -15.50 -7.96 -46.07
N GLY A 225 -14.35 -8.23 -45.47
CA GLY A 225 -14.14 -9.45 -44.68
C GLY A 225 -13.59 -10.65 -45.44
N VAL A 226 -13.54 -10.59 -46.77
CA VAL A 226 -13.24 -11.77 -47.61
C VAL A 226 -11.74 -12.12 -47.62
N GLY A 227 -10.89 -11.10 -47.48
CA GLY A 227 -9.43 -11.27 -47.54
C GLY A 227 -8.84 -11.22 -48.95
N ALA A 228 -9.67 -11.30 -49.99
CA ALA A 228 -9.25 -11.25 -51.39
C ALA A 228 -10.29 -10.53 -52.28
N TYR A 229 -9.88 -10.18 -53.50
CA TYR A 229 -10.73 -9.63 -54.56
C TYR A 229 -10.66 -10.45 -55.82
N GLU A 230 -11.72 -10.42 -56.62
CA GLU A 230 -11.71 -10.96 -57.97
C GLU A 230 -11.23 -9.86 -58.96
N ALA A 231 -10.03 -10.03 -59.51
CA ALA A 231 -9.49 -9.14 -60.53
C ALA A 231 -10.02 -9.50 -61.94
N MET A 232 -9.77 -8.62 -62.92
CA MET A 232 -10.15 -8.88 -64.31
C MET A 232 -9.61 -10.24 -64.79
N GLY A 233 -10.50 -11.07 -65.33
CA GLY A 233 -10.18 -12.43 -65.77
C GLY A 233 -10.46 -13.53 -64.74
N GLY A 234 -11.17 -13.23 -63.64
CA GLY A 234 -11.56 -14.23 -62.64
C GLY A 234 -10.41 -14.69 -61.74
N ILE A 235 -9.35 -13.89 -61.66
CA ILE A 235 -8.16 -14.21 -60.84
C ILE A 235 -8.37 -13.62 -59.45
N SER A 236 -8.32 -14.48 -58.42
CA SER A 236 -8.33 -14.04 -57.02
C SER A 236 -6.99 -13.41 -56.66
N VAL A 237 -7.02 -12.21 -56.09
CA VAL A 237 -5.84 -11.49 -55.62
C VAL A 237 -6.05 -11.13 -54.15
N ASP A 238 -5.06 -11.44 -53.31
CA ASP A 238 -5.11 -11.13 -51.88
C ASP A 238 -5.25 -9.63 -51.64
N CYS A 239 -6.07 -9.27 -50.66
CA CYS A 239 -6.25 -7.89 -50.26
C CYS A 239 -4.97 -7.37 -49.62
N THR A 240 -4.35 -6.38 -50.26
CA THR A 240 -3.11 -5.75 -49.77
C THR A 240 -3.30 -4.99 -48.46
N SER A 241 -4.52 -4.53 -48.16
CA SER A 241 -4.82 -3.78 -46.93
C SER A 241 -4.86 -4.66 -45.68
N CYS A 242 -5.35 -5.90 -45.78
CA CYS A 242 -5.38 -6.86 -44.66
C CYS A 242 -4.42 -8.05 -44.86
N ASN A 243 -3.62 -8.01 -45.92
CA ASN A 243 -2.70 -9.08 -46.32
C ASN A 243 -3.36 -10.47 -46.34
N GLY A 244 -4.52 -10.60 -47.00
CA GLY A 244 -5.22 -11.88 -47.13
C GLY A 244 -6.16 -12.27 -45.97
N ARG A 245 -6.09 -11.60 -44.82
CA ARG A 245 -6.77 -12.06 -43.58
C ARG A 245 -8.27 -11.76 -43.47
N GLY A 246 -8.77 -10.80 -44.23
CA GLY A 246 -10.17 -10.37 -44.15
C GLY A 246 -10.49 -9.40 -43.01
N PHE A 247 -9.62 -9.21 -42.02
CA PHE A 247 -9.84 -8.27 -40.91
C PHE A 247 -8.70 -7.27 -40.76
N VAL A 248 -8.98 -6.15 -40.08
CA VAL A 248 -8.02 -5.11 -39.69
C VAL A 248 -8.24 -4.72 -38.24
N ILE A 249 -7.26 -4.08 -37.59
CA ILE A 249 -7.45 -3.55 -36.24
C ILE A 249 -8.58 -2.51 -36.24
N CYS A 250 -9.44 -2.61 -35.23
CA CYS A 250 -10.49 -1.64 -34.97
C CYS A 250 -9.89 -0.26 -34.66
N ARG A 251 -10.14 0.74 -35.50
CA ARG A 251 -9.62 2.10 -35.28
C ARG A 251 -10.13 2.75 -33.99
N ALA A 252 -11.38 2.47 -33.63
CA ALA A 252 -11.97 2.98 -32.39
C ALA A 252 -11.30 2.39 -31.12
N CYS A 253 -10.54 1.31 -31.26
CA CYS A 253 -9.77 0.74 -30.15
C CYS A 253 -8.42 1.43 -29.92
N PHE A 254 -7.86 2.17 -30.90
CA PHE A 254 -6.57 2.85 -30.71
C PHE A 254 -6.66 3.87 -29.56
N ASP A 255 -7.72 4.68 -29.56
CA ASP A 255 -7.98 5.65 -28.50
C ASP A 255 -8.31 5.00 -27.14
N GLN A 256 -8.80 3.75 -27.14
CA GLN A 256 -9.23 3.05 -25.92
C GLN A 256 -8.10 2.30 -25.20
N TYR A 257 -7.09 1.83 -25.94
CA TYR A 257 -5.99 1.02 -25.36
C TYR A 257 -4.66 1.78 -25.21
N ASP A 258 -4.68 3.11 -25.39
CA ASP A 258 -3.50 3.98 -25.30
C ASP A 258 -2.38 3.54 -26.26
N GLU A 259 -2.77 3.02 -27.42
CA GLU A 259 -1.84 2.58 -28.47
C GLU A 259 -1.60 3.74 -29.43
N ASP A 260 -0.33 4.01 -29.75
CA ASP A 260 0.02 5.03 -30.74
C ASP A 260 -0.43 4.57 -32.14
N PRO A 261 -1.39 5.25 -32.80
CA PRO A 261 -1.83 4.88 -34.14
C PRO A 261 -0.74 5.05 -35.21
N TYR A 262 0.38 5.70 -34.87
CA TYR A 262 1.54 5.88 -35.74
C TYR A 262 2.61 4.78 -35.56
N ASP A 263 2.51 3.92 -34.54
CA ASP A 263 3.42 2.78 -34.34
C ASP A 263 2.99 1.57 -35.18
N ILE A 264 3.27 1.64 -36.48
CA ILE A 264 2.88 0.62 -37.46
C ILE A 264 3.50 -0.76 -37.14
N GLU A 265 4.68 -0.81 -36.52
CA GLU A 265 5.34 -2.09 -36.21
C GLU A 265 4.68 -2.78 -35.02
N ALA A 266 4.34 -2.05 -33.95
CA ALA A 266 3.55 -2.61 -32.84
C ALA A 266 2.18 -3.12 -33.32
N ILE A 267 1.51 -2.36 -34.19
CA ILE A 267 0.23 -2.75 -34.79
C ILE A 267 0.36 -4.04 -35.60
N ARG A 268 1.39 -4.15 -36.45
CA ARG A 268 1.66 -5.36 -37.23
C ARG A 268 1.94 -6.56 -36.34
N GLU A 269 2.70 -6.38 -35.27
CA GLU A 269 3.01 -7.45 -34.33
C GLU A 269 1.74 -7.95 -33.62
N VAL A 270 0.87 -7.04 -33.15
CA VAL A 270 -0.41 -7.39 -32.54
C VAL A 270 -1.30 -8.16 -33.52
N VAL A 271 -1.46 -7.67 -34.76
CA VAL A 271 -2.25 -8.35 -35.80
C VAL A 271 -1.68 -9.73 -36.08
N SER A 272 -0.35 -9.87 -36.17
CA SER A 272 0.30 -11.15 -36.52
C SER A 272 0.00 -12.28 -35.52
N ARG A 273 -0.29 -11.93 -34.26
CA ARG A 273 -0.58 -12.87 -33.17
C ARG A 273 -2.08 -13.17 -33.00
N MET A 274 -2.95 -12.45 -33.71
CA MET A 274 -4.40 -12.70 -33.64
C MET A 274 -4.75 -14.01 -34.39
N PRO A 275 -5.60 -14.87 -33.80
CA PRO A 275 -6.03 -16.11 -34.44
C PRO A 275 -6.89 -15.82 -35.69
N ASP A 276 -6.73 -16.66 -36.71
CA ASP A 276 -7.56 -16.67 -37.92
C ASP A 276 -8.98 -17.20 -37.64
#